data_AF-A0A368P618-F1
#
_entry.id   AF-A0A368P618-F1
#
_cell.length_a   1.000
_cell.length_b   1.000
_cell.length_c   1.000
_cell.angle_alpha   90.00
_cell.angle_beta   90.00
_cell.angle_gamma   90.00
#
_symmetry.space_group_name_H-M   'P 1'
#
loop_
_entity.id
_entity.type
_entity.pdbx_description
1 polymer ?
#
loop_
_entity_poly.entity_id
_entity_poly.type
_entity_poly.pdbx_seq_one_letter_code
_entity_poly.pdbx_strand_id
1 'polypeptide(L)'
;MKNLFFVLAFMLMGTTIARSSINDEKVVIQIETTDLSETTDLSEKINTNVSFNSFSDFENFDVDQIFNKKDCTVSVSVTVSLGIVSVTLTAENIPCSEVSATIKRLYAEAKQALSA
;
A
#
# COMPACT_ATOMS: atom_id res chain seq x y z
N MET A 1 4.06 -14.97 -33.20
CA MET A 1 4.49 -15.38 -31.85
C MET A 1 5.12 -14.17 -31.20
N LYS A 2 4.55 -13.71 -30.08
CA LYS A 2 4.72 -12.37 -29.51
C LYS A 2 5.58 -12.51 -28.25
N ASN A 3 6.90 -12.37 -28.37
CA ASN A 3 7.79 -12.27 -27.21
C ASN A 3 7.99 -10.79 -26.91
N LEU A 4 7.24 -10.27 -25.95
CA LEU A 4 7.46 -8.94 -25.40
C LEU A 4 8.34 -9.10 -24.16
N PHE A 5 9.60 -8.69 -24.29
CA PHE A 5 10.54 -8.53 -23.18
C PHE A 5 10.00 -7.45 -22.23
N PHE A 6 9.68 -7.82 -21.00
CA PHE A 6 9.45 -6.86 -19.90
C PHE A 6 10.82 -6.50 -19.31
N VAL A 7 11.29 -5.28 -19.58
CA VAL A 7 12.48 -4.72 -18.94
C VAL A 7 12.01 -3.96 -17.69
N LEU A 8 12.28 -4.52 -16.50
CA LEU A 8 12.18 -3.76 -15.24
C LEU A 8 13.33 -2.75 -15.19
N ALA A 9 13.01 -1.46 -15.30
CA ALA A 9 13.98 -0.39 -15.10
C ALA A 9 14.09 -0.06 -13.60
N PHE A 10 15.19 -0.47 -12.97
CA PHE A 10 15.61 0.01 -11.66
C PHE A 10 16.25 1.40 -11.82
N MET A 11 15.52 2.47 -11.47
CA MET A 11 16.12 3.80 -11.30
C MET A 11 16.38 4.05 -9.81
N LEU A 12 17.62 3.85 -9.39
CA LEU A 12 18.16 4.34 -8.13
C LEU A 12 18.49 5.82 -8.28
N MET A 13 17.56 6.70 -7.88
CA MET A 13 17.87 8.11 -7.63
C MET A 13 17.95 8.32 -6.12
N GLY A 14 19.19 8.40 -5.61
CA GLY A 14 19.45 8.76 -4.22
C GLY A 14 19.55 10.27 -4.04
N THR A 15 19.00 10.79 -2.96
CA THR A 15 19.37 12.09 -2.39
C THR A 15 19.28 12.12 -0.87
N THR A 16 20.37 12.60 -0.27
CA THR A 16 20.55 13.30 1.03
C THR A 16 19.94 12.73 2.32
N ILE A 17 20.84 12.31 3.22
CA ILE A 17 20.59 11.88 4.59
C ILE A 17 20.42 13.11 5.50
N ALA A 18 19.20 13.38 5.96
CA ALA A 18 18.97 14.21 7.14
C ALA A 18 18.90 13.29 8.38
N ARG A 19 19.79 13.51 9.35
CA ARG A 19 19.74 12.86 10.67
C ARG A 19 18.55 13.43 11.44
N SER A 20 17.50 12.63 11.64
CA SER A 20 16.49 12.84 12.68
C SER A 20 15.97 11.48 13.13
N SER A 21 15.98 11.25 14.45
CA SER A 21 15.43 10.10 15.20
C SER A 21 15.69 8.69 14.63
N ILE A 22 16.52 7.94 15.35
CA ILE A 22 16.89 6.57 15.04
C ILE A 22 15.71 5.66 15.43
N ASN A 23 15.01 5.12 14.43
CA ASN A 23 13.86 4.19 14.51
C ASN A 23 12.46 4.80 14.61
N ASP A 24 12.16 5.84 13.83
CA ASP A 24 10.75 6.18 13.56
C ASP A 24 10.19 5.15 12.56
N GLU A 25 9.51 4.13 13.09
CA GLU A 25 8.73 3.17 12.32
C GLU A 25 7.47 3.85 11.76
N LYS A 26 7.12 3.59 10.50
CA LYS A 26 5.89 4.14 9.92
C LYS A 26 5.26 3.17 8.95
N VAL A 27 3.93 3.10 8.94
CA VAL A 27 3.16 2.40 7.91
C VAL A 27 2.15 3.37 7.32
N VAL A 28 2.12 3.52 6.00
CA VAL A 28 1.14 4.33 5.28
C VAL A 28 0.40 3.44 4.30
N ILE A 29 -0.92 3.49 4.34
CA ILE A 29 -1.80 2.72 3.46
C ILE A 29 -2.62 3.71 2.65
N GLN A 30 -2.62 3.53 1.34
CA GLN A 30 -3.45 4.29 0.41
C GLN A 30 -4.31 3.31 -0.37
N ILE A 31 -5.61 3.58 -0.43
CA ILE A 31 -6.59 2.80 -1.18
C ILE A 31 -7.31 3.75 -2.13
N GLU A 32 -7.26 3.45 -3.42
CA GLU A 32 -7.97 4.21 -4.45
C GLU A 32 -8.93 3.32 -5.22
N THR A 33 -10.21 3.70 -5.28
CA THR A 33 -11.17 2.96 -6.10
C THR A 33 -10.84 3.11 -7.59
N THR A 34 -10.78 1.98 -8.31
CA THR A 34 -10.41 1.91 -9.72
C THR A 34 -11.63 1.68 -10.62
N ASP A 35 -12.63 0.95 -10.12
CA ASP A 35 -13.88 0.71 -10.85
C ASP A 35 -15.09 0.72 -9.89
N LEU A 36 -16.11 1.50 -10.25
CA LEU A 36 -17.42 1.54 -9.60
C LEU A 36 -18.39 0.94 -10.61
N SER A 37 -18.85 -0.29 -10.36
CA SER A 37 -19.86 -0.93 -11.23
C SER A 37 -21.05 0.03 -11.42
N GLU A 38 -21.42 0.27 -12.69
CA GLU A 38 -22.29 1.35 -13.19
C GLU A 38 -23.74 1.40 -12.63
N THR A 39 -24.07 0.66 -11.58
CA THR A 39 -25.40 0.63 -11.01
C THR A 39 -25.40 1.24 -9.61
N THR A 40 -25.87 2.48 -9.56
CA THR A 40 -26.23 3.31 -8.38
C THR A 40 -25.07 4.05 -7.69
N ASP A 41 -25.07 5.39 -7.86
CA ASP A 41 -24.16 6.40 -7.29
C ASP A 41 -22.74 6.52 -7.86
N LEU A 42 -22.67 6.90 -9.14
CA LEU A 42 -21.51 7.53 -9.77
C LEU A 42 -21.19 8.88 -9.10
N SER A 43 -20.35 8.92 -8.05
CA SER A 43 -19.55 10.13 -7.75
C SER A 43 -18.56 10.04 -6.59
N GLU A 44 -18.44 8.94 -5.84
CA GLU A 44 -17.51 8.91 -4.72
C GLU A 44 -16.26 8.08 -5.04
N LYS A 45 -15.28 8.72 -5.70
CA LYS A 45 -13.90 8.20 -5.73
C LYS A 45 -13.43 8.13 -4.28
N ILE A 46 -13.40 6.93 -3.70
CA ILE A 46 -12.83 6.77 -2.36
C ILE A 46 -11.32 6.78 -2.50
N ASN A 47 -10.73 7.78 -1.84
CA ASN A 47 -9.30 7.82 -1.54
C ASN A 47 -9.16 7.72 -0.02
N THR A 48 -8.78 6.55 0.47
CA THR A 48 -8.52 6.32 1.89
C THR A 48 -7.03 6.36 2.12
N ASN A 49 -6.56 7.26 2.98
CA ASN A 49 -5.18 7.31 3.45
C ASN A 49 -5.14 7.12 4.96
N VAL A 50 -4.46 6.08 5.42
CA VAL A 50 -4.28 5.79 6.85
C VAL A 50 -2.79 5.69 7.15
N SER A 51 -2.36 6.32 8.26
CA SER A 51 -0.97 6.32 8.70
C SER A 51 -0.87 5.81 10.14
N PHE A 52 0.09 4.93 10.38
CA PHE A 52 0.47 4.39 11.68
C PHE A 52 1.90 4.82 12.01
N ASN A 53 2.15 5.17 13.27
CA ASN A 53 3.44 5.67 13.75
C ASN A 53 4.33 4.55 14.34
N SER A 54 3.92 3.30 14.23
CA SER A 54 4.72 2.13 14.60
C SER A 54 4.24 0.88 13.88
N PHE A 55 5.08 -0.15 13.81
CA PHE A 55 4.67 -1.46 13.30
C PHE A 55 3.65 -2.12 14.24
N SER A 56 3.83 -1.96 15.55
CA SER A 56 2.90 -2.49 16.56
C SER A 56 1.50 -1.90 16.40
N ASP A 57 1.36 -0.59 16.12
CA ASP A 57 0.04 0.02 15.93
C ASP A 57 -0.69 -0.61 14.73
N PHE A 58 0.01 -0.85 13.63
CA PHE A 58 -0.56 -1.52 12.46
C PHE A 58 -0.88 -3.01 12.74
N GLU A 59 0.03 -3.74 13.39
CA GLU A 59 -0.14 -5.17 13.67
C GLU A 59 -1.32 -5.46 14.62
N ASN A 60 -1.64 -4.52 15.51
CA ASN A 60 -2.80 -4.60 16.39
C ASN A 60 -4.08 -4.00 15.77
N PHE A 61 -3.99 -3.40 14.58
CA PHE A 61 -5.12 -2.77 13.92
C PHE A 61 -5.93 -3.78 13.08
N ASP A 62 -7.25 -3.70 13.20
CA ASP A 62 -8.15 -4.48 12.36
C ASP A 62 -8.34 -3.78 11.01
N VAL A 63 -7.62 -4.27 10.00
CA VAL A 63 -7.61 -3.71 8.64
C VAL A 63 -9.00 -3.67 7.99
N ASP A 64 -9.93 -4.51 8.41
CA ASP A 64 -11.32 -4.48 7.91
C ASP A 64 -12.03 -3.15 8.28
N GLN A 65 -11.52 -2.40 9.26
CA GLN A 65 -11.99 -1.06 9.60
C GLN A 65 -11.55 0.03 8.61
N ILE A 66 -10.51 -0.20 7.79
CA ILE A 66 -10.03 0.78 6.80
C ILE A 66 -11.02 0.89 5.63
N PHE A 67 -11.57 -0.24 5.21
CA PHE A 67 -12.36 -0.31 3.99
C PHE A 67 -13.34 -1.49 4.05
N ASN A 68 -14.64 -1.18 4.01
CA ASN A 68 -15.72 -2.17 4.09
C ASN A 68 -16.79 -1.92 3.01
N LYS A 69 -16.36 -1.94 1.74
CA LYS A 69 -17.28 -2.03 0.59
C LYS A 69 -17.18 -3.44 -0.01
N LYS A 70 -18.27 -3.93 -0.60
CA LYS A 70 -18.35 -5.32 -1.07
C LYS A 70 -18.26 -5.48 -2.59
N ASP A 71 -18.63 -4.44 -3.35
CA ASP A 71 -18.77 -4.53 -4.81
C ASP A 71 -17.98 -3.41 -5.52
N CYS A 72 -16.66 -3.54 -5.53
CA CYS A 72 -15.76 -2.63 -6.24
C CYS A 72 -14.40 -3.28 -6.50
N THR A 73 -13.58 -2.62 -7.31
CA THR A 73 -12.14 -2.90 -7.39
C THR A 73 -11.35 -1.66 -6.98
N VAL A 74 -10.23 -1.88 -6.32
CA VAL A 74 -9.35 -0.82 -5.83
C VAL A 74 -7.89 -1.08 -6.19
N SER A 75 -7.10 -0.02 -6.14
CA SER A 75 -5.66 -0.06 -6.06
C SER A 75 -5.25 0.19 -4.61
N VAL A 76 -4.32 -0.63 -4.10
CA VAL A 76 -3.80 -0.55 -2.74
C VAL A 76 -2.31 -0.30 -2.82
N SER A 77 -1.83 0.74 -2.13
CA SER A 77 -0.42 1.01 -1.91
C SER A 77 -0.11 0.95 -0.43
N VAL A 78 0.93 0.20 -0.05
CA VAL A 78 1.43 0.12 1.32
C VAL A 78 2.88 0.57 1.32
N THR A 79 3.17 1.60 2.11
CA THR A 79 4.51 2.09 2.38
C THR A 79 4.91 1.74 3.80
N VAL A 80 6.04 1.07 3.96
CA VAL A 80 6.65 0.76 5.26
C VAL A 80 7.98 1.50 5.36
N SER A 81 8.20 2.23 6.45
CA SER A 81 9.42 2.99 6.70
C SER A 81 10.05 2.61 8.04
N LEU A 82 11.38 2.62 8.07
CA LEU A 82 12.19 2.49 9.28
C LEU A 82 13.29 3.55 9.22
N GLY A 83 13.12 4.63 9.97
CA GLY A 83 14.00 5.80 9.90
C GLY A 83 13.96 6.44 8.51
N ILE A 84 15.10 6.49 7.82
CA ILE A 84 15.23 7.14 6.49
C ILE A 84 14.92 6.20 5.31
N VAL A 85 14.75 4.90 5.55
CA VAL A 85 14.53 3.91 4.50
C VAL A 85 13.05 3.60 4.43
N SER A 86 12.49 3.56 3.22
CA SER A 86 11.09 3.21 2.97
C SER A 86 10.95 2.27 1.78
N VAL A 87 10.02 1.33 1.89
CA VAL A 87 9.60 0.44 0.79
C VAL A 87 8.11 0.67 0.55
N THR A 88 7.75 0.95 -0.70
CA THR A 88 6.36 1.06 -1.14
C THR A 88 6.04 -0.07 -2.10
N LEU A 89 4.97 -0.81 -1.84
CA LEU A 89 4.44 -1.83 -2.72
C LEU A 89 2.99 -1.50 -3.09
N THR A 90 2.66 -1.67 -4.37
CA THR A 90 1.34 -1.38 -4.91
C THR A 90 0.75 -2.62 -5.57
N ALA A 91 -0.55 -2.83 -5.38
CA ALA A 91 -1.33 -3.85 -6.08
C ALA A 91 -2.61 -3.23 -6.66
N GLU A 92 -2.92 -3.54 -7.91
CA GLU A 92 -4.03 -2.96 -8.66
C GLU A 92 -5.14 -4.00 -8.92
N ASN A 93 -6.35 -3.53 -9.22
CA ASN A 93 -7.51 -4.36 -9.55
C ASN A 93 -7.88 -5.37 -8.45
N ILE A 94 -7.74 -4.96 -7.19
CA ILE A 94 -8.02 -5.79 -6.02
C ILE A 94 -9.53 -5.77 -5.75
N PRO A 95 -10.20 -6.93 -5.70
CA PRO A 95 -11.59 -7.01 -5.26
C PRO A 95 -11.72 -6.41 -3.86
N CYS A 96 -12.74 -5.59 -3.64
CA CYS A 96 -12.99 -4.93 -2.36
C CYS A 96 -13.08 -5.90 -1.16
N SER A 97 -13.53 -7.14 -1.39
CA SER A 97 -13.52 -8.24 -0.42
C SER A 97 -12.14 -8.73 -0.01
N GLU A 98 -11.09 -8.45 -0.78
CA GLU A 98 -9.72 -8.95 -0.60
C GLU A 98 -8.73 -7.85 -0.16
N VAL A 99 -9.21 -6.61 0.02
CA VAL A 99 -8.38 -5.45 0.34
C VAL A 99 -7.58 -5.65 1.63
N SER A 100 -8.24 -6.14 2.67
CA SER A 100 -7.62 -6.40 3.97
C SER A 100 -6.49 -7.44 3.91
N ALA A 101 -6.74 -8.54 3.20
CA ALA A 101 -5.73 -9.57 2.98
C ALA A 101 -4.55 -9.03 2.15
N THR A 102 -4.85 -8.24 1.11
CA THR A 102 -3.84 -7.58 0.27
C THR A 102 -2.97 -6.62 1.07
N ILE A 103 -3.55 -5.75 1.89
CA ILE A 103 -2.80 -4.82 2.75
C ILE A 103 -1.84 -5.57 3.67
N LYS A 104 -2.30 -6.63 4.34
CA LYS A 104 -1.46 -7.44 5.25
C LYS A 104 -0.31 -8.12 4.49
N ARG A 105 -0.58 -8.64 3.29
CA ARG A 105 0.43 -9.25 2.42
C ARG A 105 1.48 -8.22 1.98
N LEU A 106 1.05 -7.07 1.46
CA LEU A 106 1.96 -6.01 1.01
C LEU A 106 2.78 -5.44 2.17
N TYR A 107 2.19 -5.29 3.37
CA TYR A 107 2.93 -4.92 4.57
C TYR A 107 4.04 -5.92 4.89
N ALA A 108 3.74 -7.22 4.92
CA ALA A 108 4.73 -8.26 5.23
C ALA A 108 5.87 -8.29 4.20
N GLU A 109 5.54 -8.20 2.91
CA GLU A 109 6.52 -8.13 1.82
C GLU A 109 7.40 -6.87 1.91
N ALA A 110 6.79 -5.70 2.17
CA ALA A 110 7.53 -4.44 2.32
C ALA A 110 8.44 -4.44 3.55
N LYS A 111 7.96 -4.96 4.69
CA LYS A 111 8.75 -5.12 5.92
C LYS A 111 9.92 -6.09 5.73
N GLN A 112 9.70 -7.20 5.02
CA GLN A 112 10.76 -8.14 4.68
C GLN A 112 11.81 -7.49 3.76
N ALA A 113 11.39 -6.77 2.73
CA ALA A 113 12.30 -6.07 1.83
C ALA A 113 13.11 -4.97 2.53
N LEU A 114 12.55 -4.34 3.56
CA LEU A 114 13.23 -3.33 4.38
C LEU A 114 14.31 -3.93 5.31
N SER A 115 14.22 -5.22 5.61
CA SER A 115 15.12 -5.95 6.52
C SER A 115 16.09 -6.91 5.81
N ALA A 116 16.04 -6.98 4.48
CA ALA A 116 16.93 -7.77 3.63
C ALA A 116 18.22 -7.02 3.26
#